data_AF-A0AAE7NJQ5-F1
#
_entry.id   AF-A0AAE7NJQ5-F1
#
_cell.length_a   1.000
_cell.length_b   1.000
_cell.length_c   1.000
_cell.angle_alpha   90.00
_cell.angle_beta   90.00
_cell.angle_gamma   90.00
#
_symmetry.space_group_name_H-M   'P 1'
#
loop_
_entity.id
_entity.type
_entity.pdbx_description
1 polymer ?
#
loop_
_entity_poly.entity_id
_entity_poly.type
_entity_poly.pdbx_seq_one_letter_code
_entity_poly.pdbx_strand_id
1 'polypeptide(L)' 'MQEGKTRFGARMNLRLTEPLADAIKRAADKRVQTYADYVRTATVERLGADGIEIERGAA' A
#
# COMPACT_ATOMS: atom_id res chain seq x y z
N MET A 1 20.45 -30.93 -16.30
CA MET A 1 19.85 -29.86 -15.47
C MET A 1 19.14 -28.91 -16.43
N GLN A 2 17.81 -28.83 -16.37
CA GLN A 2 17.02 -27.96 -17.25
C GLN A 2 16.23 -27.00 -16.33
N GLU A 3 16.53 -25.71 -16.44
CA GLU A 3 15.92 -24.64 -15.64
C GLU A 3 14.43 -24.53 -15.97
N GLY A 4 13.60 -25.07 -15.09
CA GLY A 4 12.15 -24.85 -15.10
C GLY A 4 11.85 -23.39 -14.76
N LYS A 5 11.72 -22.53 -15.76
CA LYS A 5 11.23 -21.15 -15.59
C LYS A 5 9.83 -21.20 -14.99
N THR A 6 9.69 -20.90 -13.71
CA THR A 6 8.39 -20.72 -13.05
C THR A 6 7.66 -19.57 -13.73
N ARG A 7 6.73 -19.88 -14.65
CA ARG A 7 5.83 -18.89 -15.24
C ARG A 7 4.79 -18.50 -14.20
N PHE A 8 4.93 -17.33 -13.58
CA PHE A 8 3.91 -16.70 -12.72
C PHE A 8 2.71 -16.17 -13.53
N GLY A 9 2.19 -16.96 -14.47
CA GLY A 9 1.09 -16.61 -15.37
C GLY A 9 -0.26 -17.20 -14.98
N ALA A 10 -0.34 -17.99 -13.91
CA ALA A 10 -1.59 -18.59 -13.47
C ALA A 10 -2.33 -17.64 -12.52
N ARG A 11 -3.42 -17.02 -12.99
CA ARG A 11 -4.42 -16.43 -12.09
C ARG A 11 -5.02 -17.57 -11.26
N MET A 12 -4.51 -17.75 -10.05
CA MET A 12 -4.99 -18.78 -9.15
C MET A 12 -6.30 -18.31 -8.52
N ASN A 13 -7.41 -18.97 -8.84
CA ASN A 13 -8.72 -18.68 -8.25
C ASN A 13 -8.76 -19.18 -6.80
N LEU A 14 -8.26 -18.36 -5.88
CA LEU A 14 -8.30 -18.63 -4.44
C LEU A 14 -9.73 -18.41 -3.93
N ARG A 15 -10.42 -19.49 -3.57
CA ARG A 15 -11.67 -19.40 -2.78
C ARG A 15 -11.30 -19.20 -1.32
N LEU A 16 -11.32 -17.95 -0.88
CA LEU A 16 -11.11 -17.59 0.52
C LEU A 16 -12.43 -17.74 1.28
N THR A 17 -12.37 -18.22 2.52
CA THR A 17 -13.49 -18.07 3.45
C THR A 17 -13.70 -16.59 3.74
N GLU A 18 -14.95 -16.16 4.00
CA GLU A 18 -15.27 -14.74 4.28
C GLU A 18 -14.35 -14.12 5.35
N PRO A 19 -14.07 -14.79 6.50
CA PRO A 19 -13.20 -14.21 7.52
C PRO A 19 -11.75 -13.99 7.06
N LEU A 20 -11.22 -14.88 6.21
CA LEU A 20 -9.85 -14.77 5.70
C LEU A 20 -9.75 -13.68 4.62
N ALA A 21 -10.76 -13.56 3.76
CA ALA A 21 -10.83 -12.48 2.78
C ALA A 21 -10.86 -11.10 3.46
N ASP A 22 -11.62 -10.96 4.54
CA ASP A 22 -11.72 -9.72 5.30
C ASP A 22 -10.45 -9.40 6.09
N ALA A 23 -9.73 -10.41 6.59
CA ALA A 23 -8.42 -10.21 7.20
C ALA A 23 -7.39 -9.68 6.18
N ILE A 24 -7.40 -10.24 4.95
CA ILE A 24 -6.50 -9.80 3.87
C ILE A 24 -6.82 -8.37 3.43
N LYS A 25 -8.11 -8.03 3.23
CA LYS A 25 -8.53 -6.66 2.90
C LYS A 25 -8.08 -5.66 3.97
N ARG A 26 -8.37 -5.92 5.25
CA ARG A 26 -7.93 -5.05 6.35
C ARG A 26 -6.42 -4.86 6.41
N ALA A 27 -5.66 -5.93 6.18
CA ALA A 27 -4.20 -5.83 6.12
C ALA A 27 -3.71 -5.01 4.92
N ALA A 28 -4.35 -5.14 3.76
CA ALA A 28 -4.06 -4.33 2.58
C ALA A 28 -4.39 -2.84 2.82
N ASP A 29 -5.56 -2.54 3.37
CA ASP A 29 -6.00 -1.18 3.68
C ASP A 29 -5.03 -0.50 4.67
N LYS A 30 -4.59 -1.23 5.71
CA LYS A 30 -3.58 -0.72 6.66
C LYS A 30 -2.25 -0.40 6.00
N ARG A 31 -1.81 -1.21 5.03
CA ARG A 31 -0.58 -0.94 4.26
C ARG A 31 -0.73 0.30 3.38
N VAL A 32 -1.89 0.47 2.74
CA VAL A 32 -2.19 1.67 1.93
C VAL A 32 -2.19 2.93 2.80
N GLN A 33 -2.81 2.88 3.99
CA GLN A 33 -2.76 3.99 4.96
C GLN A 33 -1.32 4.34 5.34
N THR A 34 -0.50 3.33 5.67
CA THR A 34 0.91 3.54 6.03
C THR A 34 1.71 4.18 4.89
N TYR A 35 1.47 3.77 3.64
CA TYR A 35 2.14 4.35 2.48
C TYR A 35 1.68 5.80 2.22
N ALA A 36 0.37 6.06 2.32
CA ALA A 36 -0.17 7.41 2.20
C ALA A 36 0.39 8.35 3.27
N ASP A 37 0.51 7.90 4.52
CA ASP A 37 1.10 8.65 5.63
C ASP A 37 2.59 8.94 5.39
N TYR A 38 3.34 7.97 4.89
CA TYR A 38 4.74 8.15 4.53
C TYR A 38 4.91 9.19 3.41
N VAL A 39 4.15 9.05 2.30
CA VAL A 39 4.20 9.99 1.18
C VAL A 39 3.80 11.40 1.64
N ARG A 40 2.76 11.51 2.46
CA ARG A 40 2.32 12.79 3.02
C ARG A 40 3.41 13.43 3.87
N THR A 41 4.03 12.68 4.78
CA THR A 41 5.12 13.19 5.63
C THR A 41 6.29 13.68 4.79
N ALA A 42 6.79 12.86 3.87
CA ALA A 42 7.88 13.23 2.98
C ALA A 42 7.57 14.47 2.12
N THR A 43 6.31 14.59 1.67
CA THR A 43 5.84 15.75 0.89
C THR A 43 5.80 17.02 1.74
N VAL A 44 5.27 16.93 2.97
CA VAL A 44 5.25 18.07 3.90
C VAL A 44 6.66 18.53 4.25
N GLU A 45 7.58 17.61 4.52
CA GLU A 45 8.98 17.94 4.81
C GLU A 45 9.66 18.62 3.61
N ARG A 46 9.46 18.10 2.39
CA ARG A 46 10.00 18.70 1.17
C ARG A 46 9.46 20.12 0.94
N LEU A 47 8.16 20.32 1.09
CA LEU A 47 7.51 21.61 0.91
C LEU A 47 7.94 22.62 1.98
N GLY A 48 8.08 22.19 3.24
CA GLY A 48 8.65 23.01 4.30
C GLY A 48 10.10 23.43 4.02
N ALA A 49 10.91 22.54 3.46
CA ALA A 49 12.28 22.88 3.02
C ALA A 49 12.30 23.89 1.87
N ASP A 50 11.28 23.92 1.03
CA ASP A 50 11.08 24.91 -0.04
C ASP A 50 10.41 26.21 0.47
N GLY A 51 10.14 26.33 1.79
CA GLY A 51 9.53 27.50 2.42
C GLY A 51 8.01 27.61 2.21
N ILE A 52 7.35 26.52 1.81
CA ILE A 52 5.91 26.45 1.56
C ILE A 52 5.23 25.83 2.78
N GLU A 53 4.46 26.64 3.51
CA GLU A 53 3.67 26.16 4.65
C GLU A 53 2.33 25.56 4.17
N ILE A 54 2.01 24.36 4.67
CA ILE A 54 0.71 23.71 4.45
C ILE A 54 -0.08 23.78 5.75
N GLU A 55 -1.15 24.59 5.78
CA GLU A 55 -2.10 24.56 6.89
C GLU A 55 -2.79 23.19 6.93
N ARG A 56 -2.82 22.55 8.10
CA ARG A 56 -3.61 21.32 8.31
C ARG A 56 -5.09 21.68 8.15
N GLY A 57 -5.62 21.55 6.94
CA GLY A 57 -7.06 21.59 6.71
C GLY A 57 -7.75 20.57 7.63
N ALA A 58 -8.67 21.07 8.46
CA ALA A 58 -9.49 20.27 9.35
C ALA A 58 -10.22 19.18 8.56
N ALA A 59 -10.04 17.93 8.97
CA ALA A 59 -10.86 16.79 8.58
C ALA A 59 -11.83 16.49 9.72
#